data_AF-A0A1V5LAD6-F1
#
_entry.id   AF-A0A1V5LAD6-F1
#
_cell.length_a   1.000
_cell.length_b   1.000
_cell.length_c   1.000
_cell.angle_alpha   90.00
_cell.angle_beta   90.00
_cell.angle_gamma   90.00
#
_symmetry.space_group_name_H-M   'P 1'
#
loop_
_entity.id
_entity.type
_entity.pdbx_description
1 polymer ?
#
loop_
_entity_poly.entity_id
_entity_poly.type
_entity_poly.pdbx_seq_one_letter_code
_entity_poly.pdbx_strand_id
1 'polypeptide(L)'
;MVQKKVFDDYDCSHNRLENLKGAPEAIGNFKAAHNNLSDFEGSPQMVDGTFDCSHNNLSDFEKMPLNISGIFDFSHNKYTSFKGLPLYIEKMNHTGNPFGQSSSSNLAFKRAARTER
;
A
#
# COMPACT_ATOMS: atom_id res chain seq x y z
N MET A 1 5.73 19.58 23.47
CA MET A 1 4.64 19.22 22.53
C MET A 1 5.29 18.93 21.19
N VAL A 2 5.22 17.69 20.70
CA VAL A 2 5.72 17.36 19.36
C VAL A 2 4.62 17.79 18.39
N GLN A 3 4.89 18.74 17.50
CA GLN A 3 3.93 19.09 16.46
C GLN A 3 3.81 17.89 15.52
N LYS A 4 2.62 17.29 15.47
CA LYS A 4 2.30 16.31 14.44
C LYS A 4 2.19 17.08 13.12
N LYS A 5 3.06 16.80 12.16
CA LYS A 5 2.98 17.37 10.82
C LYS A 5 1.65 16.89 10.22
N VAL A 6 0.70 17.80 10.01
CA VAL A 6 -0.60 17.46 9.41
C VAL A 6 -0.42 17.56 7.90
N PHE A 7 -0.51 16.42 7.23
CA PHE A 7 -0.57 16.36 5.78
C PHE A 7 -2.03 16.31 5.34
N ASP A 8 -2.35 16.93 4.21
CA ASP A 8 -3.68 16.85 3.62
C ASP A 8 -3.97 15.44 3.10
N ASP A 9 -5.25 15.08 3.05
CA ASP A 9 -5.73 13.84 2.45
C ASP A 9 -6.04 14.03 0.96
N TYR A 10 -5.85 12.98 0.16
CA TYR A 10 -6.18 12.97 -1.26
C TYR A 10 -6.99 11.74 -1.64
N ASP A 11 -8.11 11.94 -2.33
CA ASP A 11 -8.98 10.88 -2.82
C ASP A 11 -9.21 11.01 -4.32
N CYS A 12 -8.69 10.04 -5.07
CA CYS A 12 -8.85 9.89 -6.51
C CYS A 12 -9.52 8.55 -6.89
N SER A 13 -10.24 7.95 -5.93
CA SER A 13 -10.88 6.66 -6.12
C SER A 13 -12.01 6.70 -7.16
N HIS A 14 -12.37 5.55 -7.73
CA HIS A 14 -13.46 5.39 -8.70
C HIS A 14 -13.29 6.19 -10.00
N ASN A 15 -12.08 6.15 -10.55
CA ASN A 15 -11.77 6.76 -11.83
C ASN A 15 -11.26 5.70 -12.82
N ARG A 16 -10.59 6.14 -13.87
CA ARG A 16 -9.93 5.29 -14.87
C ARG A 16 -8.45 5.60 -14.95
N LEU A 17 -7.85 5.97 -13.82
CA LEU A 17 -6.44 6.34 -13.76
C LEU A 17 -5.57 5.11 -14.08
N GLU A 18 -4.60 5.31 -14.94
CA GLU A 18 -3.60 4.29 -15.29
C GLU A 18 -2.31 4.45 -14.49
N ASN A 19 -2.07 5.65 -13.94
CA ASN A 19 -0.95 6.01 -13.09
C ASN A 19 -1.38 7.12 -12.11
N LEU A 20 -0.48 7.47 -11.19
CA LEU A 20 -0.72 8.48 -10.14
C LEU A 20 0.11 9.76 -10.37
N LYS A 21 0.56 10.04 -11.60
CA LYS A 21 1.39 11.22 -11.89
C LYS A 21 0.72 12.51 -11.42
N GLY A 22 1.49 13.32 -10.71
CA GLY A 22 1.01 14.57 -10.11
C GLY A 22 0.49 14.41 -8.68
N ALA A 23 0.52 13.20 -8.10
CA ALA A 23 0.28 13.04 -6.67
C ALA A 23 1.34 13.83 -5.86
N PRO A 24 0.96 14.40 -4.71
CA PRO A 24 1.91 15.03 -3.80
C PRO A 24 2.98 14.06 -3.32
N GLU A 25 4.20 14.55 -3.06
CA GLU A 25 5.30 13.70 -2.57
C GLU A 25 5.02 13.11 -1.18
N ALA A 26 4.35 13.88 -0.31
CA ALA A 26 3.97 13.49 1.04
C ALA A 26 2.51 13.85 1.32
N ILE A 27 1.75 12.90 1.87
CA ILE A 27 0.29 12.98 2.02
C ILE A 27 -0.14 12.33 3.35
N GLY A 28 -1.31 12.73 3.87
CA GLY A 28 -1.95 12.12 5.02
C GLY A 28 -2.52 10.76 4.62
N ASN A 29 -3.79 10.72 4.25
CA ASN A 29 -4.41 9.58 3.59
C ASN A 29 -4.36 9.74 2.07
N PHE A 30 -4.05 8.66 1.36
CA PHE A 30 -4.08 8.61 -0.09
C PHE A 30 -5.00 7.47 -0.54
N LYS A 31 -6.10 7.81 -1.19
CA LYS A 31 -7.09 6.85 -1.69
C LYS A 31 -7.10 6.87 -3.20
N ALA A 32 -6.82 5.72 -3.80
CA ALA A 32 -6.76 5.48 -5.23
C ALA A 32 -7.48 4.19 -5.61
N ALA A 33 -8.45 3.77 -4.79
CA ALA A 33 -9.20 2.55 -5.00
C ALA A 33 -10.02 2.60 -6.30
N HIS A 34 -10.31 1.43 -6.89
CA HIS A 34 -11.16 1.33 -8.09
C HIS A 34 -10.65 2.20 -9.26
N ASN A 35 -9.43 1.94 -9.68
CA ASN A 35 -8.81 2.53 -10.87
C ASN A 35 -8.26 1.41 -11.78
N ASN A 36 -7.47 1.77 -12.79
CA ASN A 36 -6.82 0.85 -13.71
C ASN A 36 -5.31 0.76 -13.47
N LEU A 37 -4.83 1.10 -12.27
CA LEU A 37 -3.40 1.16 -11.97
C LEU A 37 -2.75 -0.21 -12.18
N SER A 38 -1.63 -0.23 -12.90
CA SER A 38 -0.83 -1.45 -13.14
C SER A 38 0.53 -1.41 -12.45
N ASP A 39 0.97 -0.22 -12.04
CA ASP A 39 2.13 0.01 -11.19
C ASP A 39 1.87 1.20 -10.24
N PHE A 40 2.88 1.53 -9.44
CA PHE A 40 2.86 2.68 -8.53
C PHE A 40 3.51 3.94 -9.13
N GLU A 41 3.61 4.05 -10.45
CA GLU A 41 4.24 5.20 -11.09
C GLU A 41 3.51 6.51 -10.73
N GLY A 42 4.28 7.45 -10.18
CA GLY A 42 3.76 8.73 -9.70
C GLY A 42 3.10 8.66 -8.31
N SER A 43 3.10 7.51 -7.63
CA SER A 43 2.58 7.42 -6.26
C SER A 43 3.34 8.35 -5.29
N PRO A 44 2.68 8.81 -4.20
CA PRO A 44 3.36 9.55 -3.14
C PRO A 44 4.54 8.75 -2.58
N GLN A 45 5.62 9.44 -2.22
CA GLN A 45 6.78 8.77 -1.59
C GLN A 45 6.51 8.46 -0.12
N MET A 46 5.70 9.28 0.56
CA MET A 46 5.36 9.11 1.97
C MET A 46 3.86 9.29 2.21
N VAL A 47 3.27 8.30 2.88
CA VAL A 47 1.87 8.31 3.34
C VAL A 47 1.86 8.16 4.85
N ASP A 48 1.47 9.21 5.58
CA ASP A 48 1.46 9.18 7.05
C ASP A 48 0.22 8.48 7.62
N GLY A 49 -0.82 8.33 6.80
CA GLY A 49 -2.08 7.67 7.11
C GLY A 49 -2.29 6.40 6.28
N THR A 50 -3.49 6.26 5.73
CA THR A 50 -3.90 5.12 4.93
C THR A 50 -3.49 5.30 3.48
N PHE A 51 -2.83 4.29 2.91
CA PHE A 51 -2.68 4.17 1.47
C PHE A 51 -3.64 3.09 0.97
N ASP A 52 -4.70 3.49 0.28
CA ASP A 52 -5.68 2.60 -0.32
C ASP A 52 -5.49 2.56 -1.84
N CYS A 53 -5.06 1.42 -2.34
CA CYS A 53 -4.91 1.10 -3.76
C CYS A 53 -5.72 -0.15 -4.15
N SER A 54 -6.76 -0.46 -3.37
CA SER A 54 -7.62 -1.62 -3.60
C SER A 54 -8.32 -1.58 -4.96
N HIS A 55 -8.72 -2.75 -5.47
CA HIS A 55 -9.45 -2.85 -6.75
C HIS A 55 -8.73 -2.18 -7.93
N ASN A 56 -7.48 -2.60 -8.16
CA ASN A 56 -6.65 -2.17 -9.29
C ASN A 56 -6.08 -3.41 -10.02
N ASN A 57 -5.12 -3.19 -10.93
CA ASN A 57 -4.45 -4.23 -11.70
C ASN A 57 -3.00 -4.48 -11.24
N LEU A 58 -2.62 -4.07 -10.01
CA LEU A 58 -1.26 -4.14 -9.50
C LEU A 58 -0.82 -5.58 -9.25
N SER A 59 0.43 -5.91 -9.58
CA SER A 59 0.97 -7.28 -9.46
C SER A 59 2.30 -7.40 -8.74
N ASP A 60 3.00 -6.28 -8.52
CA ASP A 60 4.28 -6.21 -7.84
C ASP A 60 4.39 -4.90 -7.05
N PHE A 61 5.35 -4.86 -6.14
CA PHE A 61 5.57 -3.73 -5.24
C PHE A 61 6.66 -2.78 -5.77
N GLU A 62 7.01 -2.86 -7.06
CA GLU A 62 7.98 -1.93 -7.63
C GLU A 62 7.44 -0.50 -7.60
N LYS A 63 8.32 0.44 -7.25
CA LYS A 63 8.01 1.88 -7.16
C LYS A 63 6.90 2.25 -6.17
N MET A 64 6.52 1.35 -5.25
CA MET A 64 5.55 1.69 -4.20
C MET A 64 6.09 2.80 -3.27
N PRO A 65 5.22 3.46 -2.47
CA PRO A 65 5.67 4.45 -1.49
C PRO A 65 6.76 3.90 -0.58
N LEU A 66 7.78 4.71 -0.32
CA LEU A 66 8.91 4.34 0.54
C LEU A 66 8.49 4.16 1.99
N ASN A 67 7.50 4.94 2.44
CA ASN A 67 7.02 4.89 3.80
C ASN A 67 5.50 5.01 3.88
N ILE A 68 4.85 4.03 4.53
CA ILE A 68 3.43 4.03 4.86
C ILE A 68 3.33 3.82 6.36
N SER A 69 3.03 4.88 7.10
CA SER A 69 2.98 4.83 8.57
C SER A 69 1.67 4.25 9.10
N GLY A 70 0.60 4.25 8.30
CA GLY A 70 -0.73 3.77 8.69
C GLY A 70 -1.09 2.41 8.11
N ILE A 71 -2.23 2.34 7.44
CA ILE A 71 -2.79 1.11 6.86
C ILE A 71 -2.44 1.08 5.37
N PHE A 72 -1.91 -0.05 4.89
CA PHE A 72 -1.77 -0.31 3.47
C PHE A 72 -2.86 -1.26 2.98
N ASP A 73 -3.84 -0.75 2.23
CA ASP A 73 -4.86 -1.57 1.57
C ASP A 73 -4.50 -1.75 0.09
N PHE A 74 -4.19 -2.99 -0.28
CA PHE A 74 -3.94 -3.41 -1.65
C PHE A 74 -4.81 -4.61 -2.02
N SER A 75 -5.96 -4.76 -1.35
CA SER A 75 -6.92 -5.83 -1.62
C SER A 75 -7.43 -5.80 -3.07
N HIS A 76 -7.88 -6.96 -3.56
CA HIS A 76 -8.46 -7.11 -4.90
C HIS A 76 -7.54 -6.59 -6.02
N ASN A 77 -6.29 -7.05 -6.01
CA ASN A 77 -5.29 -6.82 -7.05
C ASN A 77 -4.79 -8.19 -7.59
N LYS A 78 -3.61 -8.24 -8.20
CA LYS A 78 -3.04 -9.41 -8.87
C LYS A 78 -1.75 -9.93 -8.20
N TYR A 79 -1.52 -9.59 -6.93
CA TYR A 79 -0.32 -10.02 -6.21
C TYR A 79 -0.31 -11.53 -5.93
N THR A 80 0.77 -12.19 -6.31
CA THR A 80 0.98 -13.64 -6.07
C THR A 80 2.00 -13.93 -4.98
N SER A 81 2.82 -12.94 -4.60
CA SER A 81 3.87 -13.07 -3.59
C SER A 81 4.09 -11.74 -2.86
N PHE A 82 4.61 -11.80 -1.63
CA PHE A 82 5.01 -10.61 -0.86
C PHE A 82 6.42 -10.11 -1.21
N LYS A 83 7.03 -10.61 -2.30
CA LYS A 83 8.38 -10.21 -2.71
C LYS A 83 8.36 -8.73 -3.10
N GLY A 84 9.25 -7.94 -2.49
CA GLY A 84 9.34 -6.50 -2.73
C GLY A 84 8.48 -5.66 -1.78
N LEU A 85 7.63 -6.28 -0.95
CA LEU A 85 6.92 -5.56 0.09
C LEU A 85 7.90 -5.07 1.17
N PRO A 86 7.83 -3.81 1.63
CA PRO A 86 8.63 -3.29 2.71
C PRO A 86 8.53 -4.14 3.98
N LEU A 87 9.66 -4.31 4.68
CA LEU A 87 9.72 -5.11 5.92
C LEU A 87 8.88 -4.51 7.06
N TYR A 88 8.46 -3.24 6.95
CA TYR A 88 7.74 -2.52 7.99
C TYR A 88 6.46 -1.89 7.44
N ILE A 89 5.36 -2.65 7.52
CA ILE A 89 3.99 -2.16 7.37
C ILE A 89 3.24 -2.61 8.60
N GLU A 90 2.75 -1.67 9.41
CA GLU A 90 2.12 -1.99 10.69
C GLU A 90 0.82 -2.79 10.49
N LYS A 91 0.02 -2.38 9.50
CA LYS A 91 -1.29 -2.98 9.19
C LYS A 91 -1.49 -3.02 7.68
N MET A 92 -1.92 -4.16 7.18
CA MET A 92 -2.23 -4.31 5.75
C MET A 92 -3.49 -5.12 5.50
N ASN A 93 -4.23 -4.72 4.47
CA ASN A 93 -5.31 -5.50 3.88
C ASN A 93 -4.88 -5.97 2.49
N HIS A 94 -4.90 -7.29 2.30
CA HIS A 94 -4.35 -7.96 1.12
C HIS A 94 -5.32 -9.01 0.56
N THR A 95 -6.57 -9.02 1.04
CA THR A 95 -7.60 -9.97 0.62
C THR A 95 -7.89 -9.86 -0.88
N GLY A 96 -8.42 -10.92 -1.49
CA GLY A 96 -8.77 -10.89 -2.91
C GLY A 96 -7.58 -10.86 -3.88
N ASN A 97 -6.34 -11.01 -3.39
CA ASN A 97 -5.15 -11.24 -4.20
C ASN A 97 -4.83 -12.74 -4.33
N PRO A 98 -4.28 -13.21 -5.46
CA PRO A 98 -3.93 -14.61 -5.71
C PRO A 98 -2.64 -15.07 -4.97
N PHE A 99 -2.47 -14.72 -3.70
CA PHE A 99 -1.37 -15.22 -2.87
C PHE A 99 -1.41 -16.74 -2.74
N GLY A 100 -0.33 -17.41 -3.13
CA GLY A 100 -0.19 -18.86 -2.94
C GLY A 100 -0.92 -19.76 -3.96
N GLN A 101 -1.38 -19.23 -5.10
CA GLN A 101 -1.82 -20.07 -6.23
C GLN A 101 -0.67 -20.54 -7.13
N SER A 102 0.54 -20.00 -6.97
CA SER A 102 1.79 -20.56 -7.50
C SER A 102 2.65 -21.06 -6.35
N SER A 103 2.68 -22.38 -6.17
CA SER A 103 3.59 -23.17 -5.32
C SER A 103 3.68 -22.80 -3.83
N SER A 104 3.12 -23.70 -3.02
CA SER A 104 3.60 -24.12 -1.70
C SER A 104 4.96 -23.55 -1.26
N SER A 105 4.97 -22.59 -0.32
CA SER A 105 5.94 -22.52 0.79
C SER A 105 5.72 -21.30 1.68
N ASN A 106 5.10 -21.55 2.83
CA ASN A 106 5.62 -21.15 4.14
C ASN A 106 6.27 -19.74 4.25
N LEU A 107 5.46 -18.71 4.50
CA LEU A 107 5.97 -17.47 5.09
C LEU A 107 5.27 -17.22 6.42
N ALA A 108 5.86 -17.80 7.48
CA ALA A 108 5.51 -17.48 8.84
C ALA A 108 5.76 -15.99 9.10
N PHE A 109 4.70 -15.23 9.32
CA PHE A 109 4.76 -13.91 9.94
C PHE A 109 5.39 -14.07 11.32
N LYS A 110 6.71 -13.82 11.45
CA LYS A 110 7.32 -13.67 12.76
C LYS A 110 6.83 -12.35 13.35
N ARG A 111 5.88 -12.45 14.27
CA ARG A 111 5.51 -11.42 15.23
C ARG A 111 6.80 -10.87 15.87
N ALA A 112 7.13 -9.60 15.61
CA ALA A 112 7.89 -8.82 16.57
C ALA A 112 6.92 -8.46 17.70
N ALA A 113 6.71 -9.38 18.63
CA ALA A 113 6.06 -9.09 19.89
C ALA A 113 6.93 -8.06 20.63
N ARG A 114 6.46 -6.82 20.66
CA ARG A 114 6.98 -5.80 21.58
C ARG A 114 6.66 -6.32 22.98
N THR A 115 7.72 -6.68 23.71
CA THR A 115 7.68 -7.04 25.12
C THR A 115 6.98 -5.92 25.89
N GLU A 116 5.79 -6.21 26.42
CA GLU A 116 5.21 -5.47 27.53
C GLU A 116 6.15 -5.66 28.73
N ARG A 117 6.52 -4.54 29.37
CA ARG A 117 7.03 -4.53 30.75
C ARG A 117 5.90 -4.07 31.64
#